data_AF-A0A9K3LUA8-F1
#
_entry.id   AF-A0A9K3LUA8-F1
#
_cell.length_a   1.000
_cell.length_b   1.000
_cell.length_c   1.000
_cell.angle_alpha   90.00
_cell.angle_beta   90.00
_cell.angle_gamma   90.00
#
_symmetry.space_group_name_H-M   'P 1'
#
loop_
_entity.id
_entity.type
_entity.pdbx_description
1 polymer ?
#
loop_
_entity_poly.entity_id
_entity_poly.type
_entity_poly.pdbx_seq_one_letter_code
_entity_poly.pdbx_strand_id
1 'polypeptide(L)'
;MNIARLLCWTAPIFIWNGFRLFLFVLSLAPGFVRFAWYYFVTADRVSVRYGCDSMRQTLDVYRLGRKSKNGSVHCNGENGQSSSSNRQDSSSATEATDRAAPVLVFYTGGGWMIGYKMWGSLLARALTTAGIVVVIPDMRNYPFATVPDMVRDADLSLEWTLQHIADYGGDQTKVVVVGQSAGGHVSFMAIMDKLRMMRRKNGGGTNEVNENSCVSWQESLLSTSRNTSWHPSDLKGLACISSPFHLKAMADSFQKKGLDDHLVDRIFGYEIDKCDPFLALKELQETEDGQQLLSQELPPIRIYHGTSDKTVPHDGSKTFYHDLKKSIGEEERLSFVSYLGWSHTDPILEGPMDADQTLHRDLFRDESMRHKELEHREFDGPAAKIPCPYELTDDHEKVSSAQFNIKMKTFILAITAATAVAFAPAAPQRTSATALFLEMGNYDGKIWDNEAKKAVYNAWDPNSPRTVNNFNPFETWDGNSPDCSGRYPGETGYKDPARGDVNFQQMMIEREEAEARAANPKPGFTPGCPGCRN
;
A
#
# COMPACT_ATOMS: atom_id res chain seq x y z
N MET A 1 -13.37 -35.58 32.62
CA MET A 1 -11.97 -35.12 32.83
C MET A 1 -11.96 -33.60 32.70
N ASN A 2 -11.38 -32.90 33.68
CA ASN A 2 -11.82 -31.58 34.19
C ASN A 2 -11.58 -30.35 33.30
N ILE A 3 -12.65 -29.62 32.94
CA ILE A 3 -12.62 -28.22 32.45
C ILE A 3 -11.88 -27.30 33.45
N ALA A 4 -11.99 -27.58 34.75
CA ALA A 4 -11.26 -26.89 35.80
C ALA A 4 -9.73 -27.04 35.73
N ARG A 5 -9.21 -28.15 35.15
CA ARG A 5 -7.76 -28.32 34.93
C ARG A 5 -7.26 -27.57 33.71
N LEU A 6 -8.11 -27.35 32.69
CA LEU A 6 -7.73 -26.55 31.52
C LEU A 6 -7.61 -25.06 31.89
N LEU A 7 -8.56 -24.53 32.68
CA LEU A 7 -8.57 -23.13 33.13
C LEU A 7 -7.41 -22.77 34.07
N CYS A 8 -6.99 -23.68 34.95
CA CYS A 8 -5.89 -23.42 35.89
C CYS A 8 -4.49 -23.36 35.23
N TRP A 9 -4.32 -23.91 34.02
CA TRP A 9 -3.02 -23.93 33.33
C TRP A 9 -2.91 -22.92 32.19
N THR A 10 -4.02 -22.52 31.56
CA THR A 10 -4.00 -21.56 30.44
C THR A 10 -4.11 -20.10 30.89
N ALA A 11 -4.88 -19.81 31.95
CA ALA A 11 -5.05 -18.45 32.46
C ALA A 11 -3.72 -17.75 32.85
N PRO A 12 -2.76 -18.42 33.52
CA PRO A 12 -1.46 -17.81 33.82
C PRO A 12 -0.65 -17.46 32.57
N ILE A 13 -0.76 -18.26 31.50
CA ILE A 13 -0.07 -18.03 30.23
C ILE A 13 -0.65 -16.81 29.50
N PHE A 14 -1.98 -16.68 29.45
CA PHE A 14 -2.63 -15.50 28.86
C PHE A 14 -2.32 -14.23 29.66
N ILE A 15 -2.34 -14.29 30.98
CA ILE A 15 -1.98 -13.16 31.86
C ILE A 15 -0.51 -12.76 31.63
N TRP A 16 0.39 -13.74 31.56
CA TRP A 16 1.81 -13.50 31.33
C TRP A 16 2.09 -12.94 29.93
N ASN A 17 1.44 -13.47 28.88
CA ASN A 17 1.53 -12.94 27.52
C ASN A 17 0.93 -11.54 27.41
N GLY A 18 -0.18 -11.28 28.10
CA GLY A 18 -0.76 -9.94 28.21
C GLY A 18 0.17 -8.95 28.90
N PHE A 19 0.81 -9.38 29.99
CA PHE A 19 1.82 -8.57 30.69
C PHE A 19 3.05 -8.30 29.82
N ARG A 20 3.54 -9.30 29.07
CA ARG A 20 4.63 -9.12 28.10
C ARG A 20 4.27 -8.14 26.99
N LEU A 21 3.08 -8.27 26.41
CA LEU A 21 2.58 -7.33 25.39
C LEU A 21 2.47 -5.93 25.98
N PHE A 22 1.96 -5.79 27.21
CA PHE A 22 1.87 -4.52 27.91
C PHE A 22 3.24 -3.88 28.13
N LEU A 23 4.24 -4.63 28.63
CA LEU A 23 5.61 -4.15 28.77
C LEU A 23 6.24 -3.77 27.43
N PHE A 24 5.97 -4.54 26.38
CA PHE A 24 6.44 -4.25 25.03
C PHE A 24 5.86 -2.93 24.51
N VAL A 25 4.54 -2.72 24.62
CA VAL A 25 3.88 -1.47 24.25
C VAL A 25 4.42 -0.30 25.07
N LEU A 26 4.59 -0.46 26.38
CA LEU A 26 5.19 0.56 27.25
C LEU A 26 6.62 0.91 26.82
N SER A 27 7.41 -0.07 26.39
CA SER A 27 8.79 0.18 25.94
C SER A 27 8.84 1.00 24.64
N LEU A 28 7.85 0.85 23.77
CA LEU A 28 7.75 1.62 22.52
C LEU A 28 7.07 2.98 22.72
N ALA A 29 6.31 3.15 23.80
CA ALA A 29 5.51 4.36 24.05
C ALA A 29 6.33 5.66 24.01
N PRO A 30 7.54 5.79 24.58
CA PRO A 30 8.34 7.01 24.46
C PRO A 30 8.66 7.39 23.00
N GLY A 31 8.92 6.39 22.14
CA GLY A 31 9.16 6.59 20.72
C GLY A 31 7.92 7.10 20.00
N PHE A 32 6.77 6.45 20.21
CA PHE A 32 5.48 6.88 19.65
C PHE A 32 5.05 8.25 20.16
N VAL A 33 5.27 8.56 21.44
CA VAL A 33 4.97 9.89 22.01
C VAL A 33 5.86 10.95 21.39
N ARG A 34 7.16 10.70 21.22
CA ARG A 34 8.08 11.63 20.53
C ARG A 34 7.68 11.85 19.08
N PHE A 35 7.31 10.79 18.38
CA PHE A 35 6.84 10.86 17.00
C PHE A 35 5.52 11.63 16.88
N ALA A 36 4.55 11.35 17.75
CA ALA A 36 3.27 12.05 17.78
C ALA A 36 3.46 13.53 18.14
N TRP A 37 4.31 13.84 19.12
CA TRP A 37 4.68 15.21 19.46
C TRP A 37 5.30 15.93 18.27
N TYR A 38 6.21 15.26 17.55
CA TYR A 38 6.77 15.83 16.33
C TYR A 38 5.67 16.13 15.30
N TYR A 39 4.86 15.14 14.93
CA TYR A 39 3.87 15.29 13.87
C TYR A 39 2.75 16.28 14.23
N PHE A 40 2.24 16.27 15.45
CA PHE A 40 1.10 17.12 15.85
C PHE A 40 1.51 18.49 16.39
N VAL A 41 2.74 18.67 16.89
CA VAL A 41 3.13 19.89 17.60
C VAL A 41 4.28 20.63 16.92
N THR A 42 5.38 19.95 16.58
CA THR A 42 6.62 20.65 16.18
C THR A 42 6.90 20.64 14.68
N ALA A 43 6.26 19.76 13.90
CA ALA A 43 6.46 19.70 12.46
C ALA A 43 5.93 20.99 11.79
N ASP A 44 6.78 21.66 11.00
CA ASP A 44 6.37 22.79 10.18
C ASP A 44 5.61 22.28 8.95
N ARG A 45 4.36 21.84 9.18
CA ARG A 45 3.48 21.30 8.16
C ARG A 45 2.15 22.04 8.10
N VAL A 46 1.59 22.10 6.89
CA VAL A 46 0.22 22.55 6.64
C VAL A 46 -0.57 21.39 6.07
N SER A 47 -1.72 21.08 6.65
CA SER A 47 -2.64 20.07 6.12
C SER A 47 -3.64 20.74 5.21
N VAL A 48 -3.66 20.35 3.94
CA VAL A 48 -4.53 20.94 2.91
C VAL A 48 -5.47 19.88 2.38
N ARG A 49 -6.70 20.27 2.06
CA ARG A 49 -7.67 19.44 1.37
C ARG A 49 -7.56 19.66 -0.14
N TYR A 50 -7.32 18.58 -0.90
CA TYR A 50 -7.18 18.65 -2.36
C TYR A 50 -8.44 18.15 -3.10
N GLY A 51 -9.35 17.45 -2.43
CA GLY A 51 -10.59 16.93 -3.00
C GLY A 51 -11.84 17.29 -2.20
N CYS A 52 -13.02 17.12 -2.80
CA CYS A 52 -14.30 17.56 -2.23
C CYS A 52 -15.02 16.48 -1.41
N ASP A 53 -14.63 15.20 -1.53
CA ASP A 53 -15.54 14.08 -1.30
C ASP A 53 -15.24 13.26 -0.04
N SER A 54 -14.11 13.51 0.65
CA SER A 54 -13.73 12.69 1.81
C SER A 54 -12.81 13.38 2.82
N MET A 55 -12.90 12.95 4.09
CA MET A 55 -11.94 13.32 5.15
C MET A 55 -10.50 12.93 4.84
N ARG A 56 -10.28 11.92 3.98
CA ARG A 56 -8.93 11.45 3.61
C ARG A 56 -8.34 12.10 2.38
N GLN A 57 -9.09 12.91 1.63
CA GLN A 57 -8.56 13.68 0.50
C GLN A 57 -7.80 14.92 0.97
N THR A 58 -6.76 14.68 1.77
CA THR A 58 -5.90 15.71 2.34
C THR A 58 -4.45 15.35 2.08
N LEU A 59 -3.60 16.36 1.98
CA LEU A 59 -2.16 16.21 1.87
C LEU A 59 -1.49 17.06 2.95
N ASP A 60 -0.31 16.66 3.38
CA ASP A 60 0.53 17.48 4.24
C ASP A 60 1.66 18.08 3.43
N VAL A 61 1.82 19.40 3.52
CA VAL A 61 2.96 20.13 2.95
C VAL A 61 3.92 20.48 4.07
N TYR A 62 5.11 19.91 4.04
CA TYR A 62 6.21 20.20 4.96
C TYR A 62 7.10 21.29 4.35
N ARG A 63 7.20 22.40 5.07
CA ARG A 63 7.89 23.61 4.59
C ARG A 63 9.33 23.64 5.08
N LEU A 64 10.16 24.41 4.38
CA LEU A 64 11.50 24.73 4.88
C LEU A 64 11.33 25.62 6.11
N GLY A 65 11.83 25.15 7.27
CA GLY A 65 11.69 25.89 8.52
C GLY A 65 12.19 27.32 8.36
N ARG A 66 11.37 28.31 8.77
CA ARG A 66 11.82 29.70 8.85
C ARG A 66 13.05 29.75 9.74
N LYS A 67 14.23 30.12 9.21
CA LYS A 67 15.35 30.53 10.06
C LYS A 67 14.85 31.66 10.95
N SER A 68 14.68 31.38 12.23
CA SER A 68 14.32 32.39 13.23
C SER A 68 15.39 33.49 13.18
N LYS A 69 15.01 34.71 12.79
CA LYS A 69 15.82 35.91 13.00
C LYS A 69 15.83 36.24 14.50
N ASN A 70 16.45 35.41 15.31
CA ASN A 70 16.75 35.73 16.71
C ASN A 70 18.26 35.95 16.86
N GLY A 71 18.74 37.04 16.26
CA GLY A 71 19.90 37.76 16.78
C GLY A 71 19.35 38.95 17.55
N SER A 72 19.52 38.96 18.86
CA SER A 72 19.04 40.04 19.72
C SER A 72 19.68 41.37 19.30
N VAL A 73 18.88 42.31 18.81
CA VAL A 73 19.28 43.72 18.77
C VAL A 73 18.68 44.36 20.01
N HIS A 74 19.55 44.64 20.96
CA HIS A 74 19.27 45.45 22.12
C HIS A 74 19.10 46.89 21.64
N CYS A 75 17.87 47.38 21.57
CA CYS A 75 17.59 48.78 21.29
C CYS A 75 17.71 49.59 22.59
N ASN A 76 18.82 50.30 22.76
CA ASN A 76 18.86 51.49 23.62
C ASN A 76 18.75 52.72 22.71
N GLY A 77 17.73 53.54 22.96
CA GLY A 77 17.63 54.87 22.38
C GLY A 77 18.58 55.84 23.04
N GLU A 78 19.12 56.79 22.27
CA GLU A 78 18.80 58.22 22.41
C GLU A 78 19.69 59.08 21.48
N ASN A 79 19.00 60.06 20.84
CA ASN A 79 19.43 61.40 20.44
C ASN A 79 20.51 61.64 19.37
N GLY A 80 20.12 62.45 18.35
CA GLY A 80 21.00 63.51 17.81
C GLY A 80 21.12 63.66 16.29
N GLN A 81 20.27 64.52 15.72
CA GLN A 81 20.55 65.52 14.65
C GLN A 81 21.33 65.17 13.36
N SER A 82 20.63 65.35 12.23
CA SER A 82 21.02 66.05 10.99
C SER A 82 22.49 66.02 10.51
N SER A 83 22.74 65.42 9.35
CA SER A 83 23.30 66.11 8.17
C SER A 83 23.49 65.17 6.97
N SER A 84 23.29 65.74 5.80
CA SER A 84 23.48 65.17 4.47
C SER A 84 24.96 64.88 4.15
N SER A 85 25.28 63.67 3.67
CA SER A 85 26.31 63.49 2.65
C SER A 85 26.20 62.13 1.97
N ASN A 86 26.07 62.15 0.64
CA ASN A 86 26.38 61.04 -0.25
C ASN A 86 27.76 60.46 0.06
N ARG A 87 27.83 59.16 0.36
CA ARG A 87 28.99 58.30 0.07
C ARG A 87 28.51 56.89 -0.24
N GLN A 88 28.78 56.48 -1.47
CA GLN A 88 28.89 55.08 -1.85
C GLN A 88 29.93 54.42 -0.95
N ASP A 89 29.53 53.38 -0.24
CA ASP A 89 30.44 52.32 0.17
C ASP A 89 29.75 50.98 -0.09
N SER A 90 30.38 50.23 -0.99
CA SER A 90 30.06 48.86 -1.33
C SER A 90 30.42 47.94 -0.17
N SER A 91 29.45 47.27 0.42
CA SER A 91 29.70 46.03 1.16
C SER A 91 28.48 45.11 1.08
N SER A 92 28.52 44.24 0.06
CA SER A 92 27.95 42.89 -0.02
C SER A 92 27.11 42.40 1.17
N ALA A 93 25.85 42.84 1.24
CA ALA A 93 24.82 42.21 2.07
C ALA A 93 24.01 41.25 1.20
N THR A 94 24.54 40.04 1.08
CA THR A 94 23.80 38.77 1.03
C THR A 94 22.62 38.68 0.07
N GLU A 95 22.93 38.39 -1.20
CA GLU A 95 22.06 37.65 -2.12
C GLU A 95 21.81 36.23 -1.57
N ALA A 96 21.02 36.09 -0.49
CA ALA A 96 20.36 34.81 -0.23
C ALA A 96 19.17 34.74 -1.17
N THR A 97 19.40 34.20 -2.37
CA THR A 97 18.41 34.14 -3.43
C THR A 97 17.11 33.52 -2.94
N ASP A 98 16.04 34.27 -3.17
CA ASP A 98 14.61 33.96 -3.11
C ASP A 98 14.21 32.84 -4.10
N ARG A 99 14.99 31.75 -4.17
CA ARG A 99 14.77 30.64 -5.09
C ARG A 99 13.84 29.62 -4.44
N ALA A 100 12.69 29.42 -5.06
CA ALA A 100 11.75 28.36 -4.73
C ALA A 100 12.46 26.99 -4.69
N ALA A 101 12.11 26.18 -3.70
CA ALA A 101 12.82 24.95 -3.37
C ALA A 101 12.33 23.75 -4.21
N PRO A 102 13.17 22.76 -4.54
CA PRO A 102 12.68 21.53 -5.16
C PRO A 102 11.61 20.86 -4.30
N VAL A 103 10.69 20.16 -4.96
CA VAL A 103 9.51 19.56 -4.34
C VAL A 103 9.54 18.04 -4.51
N LEU A 104 9.30 17.31 -3.43
CA LEU A 104 9.10 15.87 -3.47
C LEU A 104 7.67 15.52 -3.04
N VAL A 105 6.93 14.83 -3.90
CA VAL A 105 5.60 14.27 -3.57
C VAL A 105 5.78 12.80 -3.21
N PHE A 106 5.44 12.43 -1.99
CA PHE A 106 5.62 11.06 -1.48
C PHE A 106 4.30 10.32 -1.32
N TYR A 107 4.12 9.22 -2.05
CA TYR A 107 2.99 8.30 -1.90
C TYR A 107 3.39 7.09 -1.05
N THR A 108 2.75 6.98 0.12
CA THR A 108 3.01 5.89 1.07
C THR A 108 2.45 4.56 0.58
N GLY A 109 3.15 3.46 0.86
CA GLY A 109 2.59 2.11 0.70
C GLY A 109 1.59 1.74 1.79
N GLY A 110 1.31 0.44 1.90
CA GLY A 110 0.32 -0.10 2.85
C GLY A 110 -0.72 -1.02 2.21
N GLY A 111 -0.37 -1.69 1.11
CA GLY A 111 -1.20 -2.70 0.46
C GLY A 111 -2.62 -2.22 0.13
N TRP A 112 -2.78 -0.96 -0.28
CA TRP A 112 -4.05 -0.32 -0.61
C TRP A 112 -5.09 -0.24 0.53
N MET A 113 -4.73 -0.65 1.75
CA MET A 113 -5.64 -0.77 2.91
C MET A 113 -5.26 0.13 4.09
N ILE A 114 -3.96 0.26 4.40
CA ILE A 114 -3.52 0.85 5.69
C ILE A 114 -2.57 2.06 5.57
N GLY A 115 -2.21 2.47 4.36
CA GLY A 115 -1.32 3.62 4.15
C GLY A 115 -1.89 4.92 4.72
N TYR A 116 -1.03 5.78 5.28
CA TYR A 116 -1.42 7.07 5.85
C TYR A 116 -0.28 8.09 5.76
N LYS A 117 -0.60 9.34 5.40
CA LYS A 117 0.39 10.42 5.18
C LYS A 117 1.37 10.68 6.34
N MET A 118 0.98 10.36 7.58
CA MET A 118 1.86 10.50 8.75
C MET A 118 3.11 9.60 8.67
N TRP A 119 3.05 8.48 7.96
CA TRP A 119 4.16 7.52 7.86
C TRP A 119 5.39 8.11 7.16
N GLY A 120 5.20 9.07 6.24
CA GLY A 120 6.31 9.77 5.60
C GLY A 120 6.84 10.99 6.36
N SER A 121 6.33 11.28 7.57
CA SER A 121 6.69 12.51 8.29
C SER A 121 8.17 12.60 8.72
N LEU A 122 8.81 11.46 9.01
CA LEU A 122 10.26 11.42 9.30
C LEU A 122 11.10 11.61 8.05
N LEU A 123 10.67 11.04 6.91
CA LEU A 123 11.27 11.31 5.61
C LEU A 123 11.17 12.81 5.28
N ALA A 124 9.99 13.40 5.46
CA ALA A 124 9.80 14.83 5.28
C ALA A 124 10.71 15.67 6.18
N ARG A 125 10.92 15.26 7.44
CA ARG A 125 11.86 15.95 8.34
C ARG A 125 13.28 15.96 7.79
N ALA A 126 13.76 14.82 7.30
CA ALA A 126 15.11 14.71 6.75
C ALA A 126 15.27 15.57 5.49
N LEU A 127 14.31 15.50 4.57
CA LEU A 127 14.37 16.21 3.29
C LEU A 127 14.16 17.72 3.42
N THR A 128 13.29 18.18 4.31
CA THR A 128 13.14 19.62 4.60
C THR A 128 14.39 20.22 5.22
N THR A 129 15.14 19.46 6.02
CA THR A 129 16.46 19.87 6.52
C THR A 129 17.48 20.01 5.38
N ALA A 130 17.33 19.22 4.32
CA ALA A 130 18.13 19.29 3.10
C ALA A 130 17.64 20.37 2.09
N GLY A 131 16.66 21.21 2.46
CA GLY A 131 16.17 22.28 1.58
C GLY A 131 15.15 21.82 0.54
N ILE A 132 14.45 20.70 0.76
CA ILE A 132 13.42 20.17 -0.14
C ILE A 132 12.03 20.31 0.50
N VAL A 133 11.08 20.90 -0.21
CA VAL A 133 9.67 20.91 0.23
C VAL A 133 9.07 19.53 0.00
N VAL A 134 8.37 18.97 0.98
CA VAL A 134 7.80 17.62 0.86
C VAL A 134 6.29 17.68 0.97
N VAL A 135 5.61 17.08 -0.01
CA VAL A 135 4.16 16.90 -0.04
C VAL A 135 3.87 15.42 0.19
N ILE A 136 2.99 15.11 1.15
CA ILE A 136 2.57 13.72 1.41
C ILE A 136 1.05 13.65 1.32
N PRO A 137 0.51 13.18 0.19
CA PRO A 137 -0.91 12.94 0.04
C PRO A 137 -1.38 11.77 0.92
N ASP A 138 -2.55 11.94 1.52
CA ASP A 138 -3.35 10.84 2.04
C ASP A 138 -4.31 10.39 0.93
N MET A 139 -4.51 9.08 0.81
CA MET A 139 -5.39 8.48 -0.17
C MET A 139 -6.51 7.74 0.54
N ARG A 140 -7.67 7.65 -0.11
CA ARG A 140 -8.76 6.82 0.42
C ARG A 140 -8.38 5.34 0.25
N ASN A 141 -8.31 4.60 1.37
CA ASN A 141 -7.97 3.18 1.33
C ASN A 141 -9.22 2.29 1.26
N TYR A 142 -9.03 1.04 0.81
CA TYR A 142 -10.02 -0.02 0.95
C TYR A 142 -10.30 -0.29 2.44
N PRO A 143 -11.56 -0.52 2.87
CA PRO A 143 -12.79 -0.75 2.08
C PRO A 143 -13.60 0.50 1.73
N PHE A 144 -13.13 1.70 2.07
CA PHE A 144 -13.88 2.95 1.83
C PHE A 144 -13.70 3.49 0.40
N ALA A 145 -12.73 2.96 -0.34
CA ALA A 145 -12.41 3.30 -1.71
C ALA A 145 -11.71 2.13 -2.39
N THR A 146 -11.80 2.08 -3.70
CA THR A 146 -11.11 1.10 -4.54
C THR A 146 -9.80 1.67 -5.10
N VAL A 147 -8.96 0.83 -5.70
CA VAL A 147 -7.72 1.28 -6.34
C VAL A 147 -7.96 2.33 -7.43
N PRO A 148 -8.97 2.23 -8.32
CA PRO A 148 -9.32 3.34 -9.22
C PRO A 148 -9.57 4.68 -8.50
N ASP A 149 -10.22 4.66 -7.34
CA ASP A 149 -10.42 5.88 -6.54
C ASP A 149 -9.10 6.41 -5.95
N MET A 150 -8.17 5.53 -5.57
CA MET A 150 -6.82 5.91 -5.12
C MET A 150 -5.98 6.51 -6.25
N VAL A 151 -6.09 5.98 -7.46
CA VAL A 151 -5.43 6.53 -8.65
C VAL A 151 -5.96 7.93 -8.94
N ARG A 152 -7.28 8.14 -8.80
CA ARG A 152 -7.89 9.47 -8.89
C ARG A 152 -7.41 10.41 -7.79
N ASP A 153 -7.27 9.92 -6.55
CA ASP A 153 -6.71 10.70 -5.44
C ASP A 153 -5.25 11.12 -5.72
N ALA A 154 -4.45 10.25 -6.33
CA ALA A 154 -3.11 10.57 -6.79
C ALA A 154 -3.12 11.65 -7.89
N ASP A 155 -4.00 11.54 -8.89
CA ASP A 155 -4.16 12.55 -9.95
C ASP A 155 -4.52 13.94 -9.37
N LEU A 156 -5.54 14.01 -8.52
CA LEU A 156 -5.99 15.26 -7.91
C LEU A 156 -4.94 15.88 -7.00
N SER A 157 -4.18 15.07 -6.26
CA SER A 157 -3.12 15.57 -5.38
C SER A 157 -1.89 16.06 -6.15
N LEU A 158 -1.54 15.44 -7.29
CA LEU A 158 -0.51 15.95 -8.20
C LEU A 158 -0.95 17.26 -8.85
N GLU A 159 -2.17 17.32 -9.37
CA GLU A 159 -2.77 18.54 -9.92
C GLU A 159 -2.70 19.68 -8.89
N TRP A 160 -3.16 19.43 -7.67
CA TRP A 160 -3.12 20.42 -6.60
C TRP A 160 -1.70 20.90 -6.33
N THR A 161 -0.74 19.96 -6.26
CA THR A 161 0.66 20.28 -5.97
C THR A 161 1.25 21.18 -7.05
N LEU A 162 1.10 20.80 -8.32
CA LEU A 162 1.64 21.56 -9.45
C LEU A 162 1.01 22.97 -9.54
N GLN A 163 -0.23 23.14 -9.11
CA GLN A 163 -0.91 24.45 -9.13
C GLN A 163 -0.57 25.35 -7.93
N HIS A 164 -0.31 24.78 -6.74
CA HIS A 164 -0.31 25.55 -5.48
C HIS A 164 1.02 25.52 -4.72
N ILE A 165 1.97 24.65 -5.06
CA ILE A 165 3.16 24.46 -4.20
C ILE A 165 4.08 25.70 -4.11
N ALA A 166 3.98 26.61 -5.07
CA ALA A 166 4.65 27.91 -5.03
C ALA A 166 4.30 28.72 -3.78
N ASP A 167 3.03 28.68 -3.35
CA ASP A 167 2.55 29.39 -2.14
C ASP A 167 3.16 28.83 -0.85
N TYR A 168 3.76 27.64 -0.92
CA TYR A 168 4.40 26.94 0.20
C TYR A 168 5.93 26.96 0.10
N GLY A 169 6.50 27.74 -0.82
CA GLY A 169 7.95 27.88 -1.02
C GLY A 169 8.57 26.81 -1.92
N GLY A 170 7.76 26.00 -2.60
CA GLY A 170 8.21 25.01 -3.56
C GLY A 170 8.26 25.53 -5.01
N ASP A 171 9.14 24.98 -5.82
CA ASP A 171 9.27 25.25 -7.24
C ASP A 171 8.41 24.26 -8.03
N GLN A 172 7.32 24.75 -8.63
CA GLN A 172 6.39 23.97 -9.45
C GLN A 172 7.08 23.29 -10.64
N THR A 173 8.22 23.82 -11.10
CA THR A 173 8.99 23.24 -12.21
C THR A 173 9.99 22.19 -11.75
N LYS A 174 10.09 21.90 -10.44
CA LYS A 174 11.04 20.92 -9.87
C LYS A 174 10.33 19.91 -8.97
N VAL A 175 9.24 19.34 -9.46
CA VAL A 175 8.46 18.33 -8.74
C VAL A 175 8.93 16.92 -9.09
N VAL A 176 9.35 16.15 -8.10
CA VAL A 176 9.68 14.73 -8.22
C VAL A 176 8.67 13.91 -7.43
N VAL A 177 8.18 12.83 -8.01
CA VAL A 177 7.27 11.89 -7.34
C VAL A 177 8.06 10.69 -6.83
N VAL A 178 7.82 10.30 -5.60
CA VAL A 178 8.37 9.07 -5.02
C VAL A 178 7.23 8.25 -4.45
N GLY A 179 7.10 7.00 -4.86
CA GLY A 179 6.09 6.11 -4.33
C GLY A 179 6.69 4.79 -3.86
N GLN A 180 6.17 4.26 -2.77
CA GLN A 180 6.58 2.95 -2.24
C GLN A 180 5.45 1.93 -2.30
N SER A 181 5.75 0.72 -2.78
CA SER A 181 4.81 -0.40 -2.82
C SER A 181 3.50 0.03 -3.49
N ALA A 182 2.35 -0.14 -2.82
CA ALA A 182 1.06 0.35 -3.29
C ALA A 182 1.07 1.85 -3.69
N GLY A 183 1.83 2.70 -3.00
CA GLY A 183 1.97 4.12 -3.31
C GLY A 183 2.67 4.40 -4.64
N GLY A 184 3.70 3.61 -4.99
CA GLY A 184 4.37 3.72 -6.29
C GLY A 184 3.54 3.15 -7.42
N HIS A 185 2.74 2.12 -7.14
CA HIS A 185 1.74 1.60 -8.07
C HIS A 185 0.70 2.66 -8.43
N VAL A 186 0.02 3.26 -7.45
CA VAL A 186 -1.03 4.24 -7.71
C VAL A 186 -0.52 5.53 -8.36
N SER A 187 0.67 6.02 -7.97
CA SER A 187 1.26 7.20 -8.59
C SER A 187 1.67 6.94 -10.05
N PHE A 188 2.18 5.74 -10.34
CA PHE A 188 2.49 5.33 -11.70
C PHE A 188 1.22 5.21 -12.54
N MET A 189 0.17 4.57 -12.01
CA MET A 189 -1.11 4.44 -12.72
C MET A 189 -1.77 5.79 -12.99
N ALA A 190 -1.65 6.79 -12.09
CA ALA A 190 -2.16 8.14 -12.34
C ALA A 190 -1.50 8.79 -13.57
N ILE A 191 -0.19 8.58 -13.74
CA ILE A 191 0.54 9.01 -14.95
C ILE A 191 0.05 8.25 -16.18
N MET A 192 -0.10 6.93 -16.11
CA MET A 192 -0.58 6.12 -17.23
C MET A 192 -1.99 6.51 -17.66
N ASP A 193 -2.88 6.80 -16.72
CA ASP A 193 -4.24 7.26 -17.00
C ASP A 193 -4.24 8.64 -17.66
N LYS A 194 -3.33 9.55 -17.28
CA LYS A 194 -3.15 10.81 -18.03
C LYS A 194 -2.74 10.57 -19.48
N LEU A 195 -1.81 9.66 -19.74
CA LEU A 195 -1.42 9.31 -21.12
C LEU A 195 -2.60 8.72 -21.91
N ARG A 196 -3.37 7.81 -21.31
CA ARG A 196 -4.62 7.27 -21.91
C ARG A 196 -5.62 8.39 -22.23
N MET A 197 -5.80 9.36 -21.33
CA MET A 197 -6.67 10.51 -21.57
C MET A 197 -6.18 11.40 -22.72
N MET A 198 -4.88 11.67 -22.80
CA MET A 198 -4.27 12.45 -23.89
C MET A 198 -4.44 11.75 -25.24
N ARG A 199 -4.22 10.43 -25.27
CA ARG A 199 -4.43 9.60 -26.46
C ARG A 199 -5.87 9.69 -26.97
N ARG A 200 -6.85 9.53 -26.08
CA ARG A 200 -8.29 9.63 -26.42
C ARG A 200 -8.65 11.01 -27.01
N LYS A 201 -8.08 12.09 -26.47
CA LYS A 201 -8.28 13.45 -27.00
C LYS A 201 -7.68 13.62 -28.40
N ASN A 202 -6.49 13.05 -28.65
CA ASN A 202 -5.82 13.13 -29.96
C ASN A 202 -6.53 12.30 -31.04
N GLY A 203 -7.16 11.18 -30.66
CA GLY A 203 -7.87 10.28 -31.57
C GLY A 203 -9.25 10.74 -32.06
N GLY A 204 -9.68 11.97 -31.76
CA GLY A 204 -10.91 12.55 -32.30
C GLY A 204 -12.23 11.95 -31.78
N GLY A 205 -12.22 11.22 -30.66
CA GLY A 205 -13.43 10.71 -30.04
C GLY A 205 -14.37 11.86 -29.64
N THR A 206 -15.49 11.99 -30.34
CA THR A 206 -16.59 12.87 -29.93
C THR A 206 -17.06 12.40 -28.54
N ASN A 207 -17.12 13.32 -27.59
CA ASN A 207 -17.88 13.12 -26.35
C ASN A 207 -19.38 13.08 -26.70
N GLU A 208 -19.86 12.09 -27.45
CA GLU A 208 -21.27 11.74 -27.44
C GLU A 208 -21.52 10.92 -26.18
N VAL A 209 -21.84 11.64 -25.10
CA VAL A 209 -22.49 11.06 -23.93
C VAL A 209 -23.87 10.59 -24.41
N ASN A 210 -24.03 9.29 -24.60
CA ASN A 210 -25.34 8.70 -24.83
C ASN A 210 -26.11 8.76 -23.49
N GLU A 211 -26.98 9.76 -23.33
CA GLU A 211 -27.76 10.02 -22.11
C GLU A 211 -28.62 8.83 -21.63
N ASN A 212 -28.76 7.77 -22.43
CA ASN A 212 -29.57 6.58 -22.12
C ASN A 212 -28.78 5.31 -21.81
N SER A 213 -27.46 5.40 -21.68
CA SER A 213 -26.66 4.32 -21.09
C SER A 213 -26.55 4.57 -19.58
N CYS A 214 -26.82 3.56 -18.75
CA CYS A 214 -26.42 3.60 -17.34
C CYS A 214 -24.90 3.50 -17.26
N VAL A 215 -24.22 4.57 -17.67
CA VAL A 215 -22.78 4.76 -17.55
C VAL A 215 -22.47 4.89 -16.06
N SER A 216 -21.45 4.18 -15.56
CA SER A 216 -21.12 4.21 -14.14
C SER A 216 -20.79 5.65 -13.70
N TRP A 217 -21.12 6.00 -12.45
CA TRP A 217 -20.82 7.32 -11.88
C TRP A 217 -19.33 7.72 -12.00
N GLN A 218 -18.42 6.74 -12.17
CA GLN A 218 -16.98 6.96 -12.35
C GLN A 218 -16.61 7.45 -13.76
N GLU A 219 -17.30 7.01 -14.80
CA GLU A 219 -17.06 7.44 -16.19
C GLU A 219 -17.60 8.86 -16.45
N SER A 220 -18.68 9.24 -15.76
CA SER A 220 -19.26 10.60 -15.82
C SER A 220 -18.32 11.68 -15.24
N LEU A 221 -17.51 11.32 -14.23
CA LEU A 221 -16.50 12.21 -13.62
C LEU A 221 -15.17 12.28 -14.38
N LEU A 222 -14.99 11.44 -15.41
CA LEU A 222 -13.86 11.51 -16.36
C LEU A 222 -14.25 12.29 -17.63
N SER A 223 -15.54 12.37 -17.96
CA SER A 223 -16.06 13.01 -19.18
C SER A 223 -16.53 14.46 -18.97
N THR A 224 -16.80 14.91 -17.74
CA THR A 224 -17.19 16.29 -17.47
C THR A 224 -15.98 17.20 -17.20
N SER A 225 -15.49 17.83 -18.26
CA SER A 225 -14.80 19.13 -18.27
C SER A 225 -13.60 19.29 -17.32
N ARG A 226 -12.41 19.10 -17.88
CA ARG A 226 -11.32 20.09 -17.77
C ARG A 226 -10.21 19.79 -18.78
N ASN A 227 -9.63 20.85 -19.34
CA ASN A 227 -8.30 20.80 -19.91
C ASN A 227 -7.39 20.09 -18.89
N THR A 228 -6.55 19.14 -19.29
CA THR A 228 -5.62 18.53 -18.33
C THR A 228 -4.74 19.65 -17.80
N SER A 229 -4.92 20.02 -16.54
CA SER A 229 -4.22 21.17 -15.94
C SER A 229 -2.73 20.89 -15.72
N TRP A 230 -2.33 19.63 -15.84
CA TRP A 230 -0.96 19.16 -15.79
C TRP A 230 -0.72 18.02 -16.78
N HIS A 231 0.53 17.89 -17.21
CA HIS A 231 1.04 16.85 -18.08
C HIS A 231 2.08 15.99 -17.33
N PRO A 232 2.17 14.68 -17.61
CA PRO A 232 3.22 13.84 -17.01
C PRO A 232 4.64 14.37 -17.19
N SER A 233 4.91 15.10 -18.27
CA SER A 233 6.19 15.76 -18.58
C SER A 233 6.50 16.97 -17.68
N ASP A 234 5.50 17.50 -16.94
CA ASP A 234 5.71 18.56 -15.94
C ASP A 234 6.52 18.03 -14.73
N LEU A 235 6.51 16.72 -14.51
CA LEU A 235 7.24 16.06 -13.43
C LEU A 235 8.72 15.88 -13.82
N LYS A 236 9.64 16.23 -12.92
CA LYS A 236 11.09 16.03 -13.12
C LYS A 236 11.57 14.61 -12.90
N GLY A 237 10.74 13.77 -12.31
CA GLY A 237 11.02 12.34 -12.24
C GLY A 237 10.02 11.59 -11.38
N LEU A 238 10.02 10.28 -11.54
CA LEU A 238 9.26 9.33 -10.75
C LEU A 238 10.22 8.26 -10.21
N ALA A 239 10.28 8.09 -8.89
CA ALA A 239 10.98 6.99 -8.26
C ALA A 239 9.99 5.99 -7.64
N CYS A 240 10.06 4.74 -8.08
CA CYS A 240 9.23 3.66 -7.56
C CYS A 240 10.08 2.70 -6.74
N ILE A 241 9.72 2.54 -5.47
CA ILE A 241 10.45 1.68 -4.52
C ILE A 241 9.60 0.45 -4.22
N SER A 242 10.12 -0.73 -4.54
CA SER A 242 9.45 -2.04 -4.32
C SER A 242 7.99 -2.05 -4.78
N SER A 243 7.69 -1.41 -5.91
CA SER A 243 6.31 -1.20 -6.38
C SER A 243 5.84 -2.35 -7.27
N PRO A 244 4.57 -2.79 -7.18
CA PRO A 244 4.05 -3.83 -8.04
C PRO A 244 3.74 -3.30 -9.43
N PHE A 245 4.43 -3.84 -10.43
CA PHE A 245 4.23 -3.46 -11.84
C PHE A 245 3.48 -4.49 -12.68
N HIS A 246 3.26 -5.70 -12.14
CA HIS A 246 2.50 -6.75 -12.81
C HIS A 246 1.62 -7.46 -11.81
N LEU A 247 0.42 -6.93 -11.60
CA LEU A 247 -0.53 -7.37 -10.57
C LEU A 247 -1.07 -8.78 -10.85
N LYS A 248 -1.33 -9.12 -12.12
CA LYS A 248 -1.79 -10.48 -12.47
C LYS A 248 -0.77 -11.56 -12.09
N ALA A 249 0.51 -11.29 -12.34
CA ALA A 249 1.60 -12.20 -11.96
C ALA A 249 1.77 -12.33 -10.43
N MET A 250 1.08 -11.48 -9.65
CA MET A 250 1.13 -11.50 -8.19
C MET A 250 -0.03 -12.28 -7.54
N ALA A 251 -0.94 -12.90 -8.29
CA ALA A 251 -2.07 -13.66 -7.74
C ALA A 251 -1.64 -14.64 -6.62
N ASP A 252 -0.64 -15.49 -6.88
CA ASP A 252 -0.09 -16.42 -5.88
C ASP A 252 0.50 -15.69 -4.65
N SER A 253 1.13 -14.53 -4.87
CA SER A 253 1.73 -13.72 -3.82
C SER A 253 0.68 -13.06 -2.93
N PHE A 254 -0.46 -12.67 -3.51
CA PHE A 254 -1.63 -12.16 -2.80
C PHE A 254 -2.27 -13.26 -1.95
N GLN A 255 -2.54 -14.42 -2.55
CA GLN A 255 -3.15 -15.56 -1.84
C GLN A 255 -2.31 -16.01 -0.64
N LYS A 256 -0.98 -16.13 -0.81
CA LYS A 256 -0.05 -16.48 0.28
C LYS A 256 -0.08 -15.49 1.46
N LYS A 257 -0.52 -14.25 1.22
CA LYS A 257 -0.65 -13.20 2.26
C LYS A 257 -2.07 -13.04 2.78
N GLY A 258 -2.97 -13.94 2.42
CA GLY A 258 -4.38 -13.90 2.85
C GLY A 258 -5.22 -12.90 2.08
N LEU A 259 -4.76 -12.45 0.91
CA LEU A 259 -5.57 -11.70 -0.06
C LEU A 259 -6.11 -12.71 -1.08
N ASP A 260 -7.30 -13.26 -0.81
CA ASP A 260 -7.99 -14.12 -1.77
C ASP A 260 -8.48 -13.33 -2.99
N ASP A 261 -8.79 -14.04 -4.07
CA ASP A 261 -9.17 -13.44 -5.35
C ASP A 261 -10.39 -12.51 -5.23
N HIS A 262 -11.38 -12.83 -4.38
CA HIS A 262 -12.54 -11.97 -4.17
C HIS A 262 -12.22 -10.69 -3.40
N LEU A 263 -11.29 -10.75 -2.45
CA LEU A 263 -10.80 -9.56 -1.76
C LEU A 263 -9.97 -8.69 -2.69
N VAL A 264 -9.09 -9.31 -3.50
CA VAL A 264 -8.32 -8.62 -4.54
C VAL A 264 -9.27 -7.93 -5.51
N ASP A 265 -10.24 -8.64 -6.07
CA ASP A 265 -11.23 -8.05 -6.99
C ASP A 265 -11.93 -6.85 -6.37
N ARG A 266 -12.39 -6.95 -5.12
CA ARG A 266 -13.04 -5.81 -4.43
C ARG A 266 -12.10 -4.63 -4.21
N ILE A 267 -10.84 -4.88 -3.84
CA ILE A 267 -9.82 -3.82 -3.70
C ILE A 267 -9.64 -3.09 -5.03
N PHE A 268 -9.58 -3.83 -6.13
CA PHE A 268 -9.39 -3.28 -7.48
C PHE A 268 -10.71 -2.90 -8.19
N GLY A 269 -11.85 -2.93 -7.50
CA GLY A 269 -13.15 -2.57 -8.08
C GLY A 269 -13.60 -3.49 -9.23
N TYR A 270 -13.16 -4.74 -9.23
CA TYR A 270 -13.35 -5.73 -10.31
C TYR A 270 -12.66 -5.36 -11.63
N GLU A 271 -11.68 -4.44 -11.57
CA GLU A 271 -10.98 -3.90 -12.74
C GLU A 271 -9.45 -4.00 -12.58
N ILE A 272 -8.95 -5.09 -12.01
CA ILE A 272 -7.51 -5.30 -11.78
C ILE A 272 -6.68 -5.12 -13.07
N ASP A 273 -7.24 -5.53 -14.22
CA ASP A 273 -6.61 -5.41 -15.54
C ASP A 273 -6.35 -3.95 -15.92
N LYS A 274 -7.31 -3.06 -15.65
CA LYS A 274 -7.18 -1.63 -15.94
C LYS A 274 -6.18 -0.96 -15.00
N CYS A 275 -5.99 -1.54 -13.82
CA CYS A 275 -5.08 -1.08 -12.78
C CYS A 275 -3.67 -1.70 -12.88
N ASP A 276 -3.41 -2.65 -13.80
CA ASP A 276 -2.11 -3.32 -13.92
C ASP A 276 -1.14 -2.46 -14.78
N PRO A 277 0.00 -1.99 -14.22
CA PRO A 277 0.94 -1.15 -14.96
C PRO A 277 1.50 -1.82 -16.22
N PHE A 278 1.75 -3.13 -16.18
CA PHE A 278 2.25 -3.89 -17.31
C PHE A 278 1.22 -3.89 -18.45
N LEU A 279 -0.06 -4.14 -18.15
CA LEU A 279 -1.12 -4.12 -19.15
C LEU A 279 -1.37 -2.70 -19.69
N ALA A 280 -1.33 -1.69 -18.83
CA ALA A 280 -1.44 -0.29 -19.24
C ALA A 280 -0.32 0.14 -20.20
N LEU A 281 0.90 -0.33 -19.96
CA LEU A 281 2.02 -0.12 -20.86
C LEU A 281 1.78 -0.80 -22.21
N LYS A 282 1.33 -2.06 -22.21
CA LYS A 282 1.04 -2.81 -23.45
C LYS A 282 -0.04 -2.13 -24.29
N GLU A 283 -1.13 -1.68 -23.68
CA GLU A 283 -2.21 -0.96 -24.35
C GLU A 283 -1.73 0.31 -25.09
N LEU A 284 -0.80 1.07 -24.49
CA LEU A 284 -0.22 2.26 -25.13
C LEU A 284 0.84 1.90 -26.18
N GLN A 285 1.51 0.76 -26.06
CA GLN A 285 2.47 0.25 -27.06
C GLN A 285 1.78 -0.24 -28.35
N GLU A 286 0.49 -0.58 -28.30
CA GLU A 286 -0.24 -1.13 -29.45
C GLU A 286 -0.47 -0.12 -30.58
N THR A 287 -0.33 1.19 -30.31
CA THR A 287 -0.59 2.24 -31.29
C THR A 287 0.54 3.25 -31.38
N GLU A 288 0.71 3.83 -32.57
CA GLU A 288 1.79 4.80 -32.84
C GLU A 288 1.68 6.06 -31.96
N ASP A 289 0.46 6.56 -31.77
CA ASP A 289 0.16 7.72 -30.92
C ASP A 289 0.47 7.44 -29.43
N GLY A 290 0.14 6.24 -28.94
CA GLY A 290 0.43 5.80 -27.58
C GLY A 290 1.94 5.64 -27.35
N GLN A 291 2.64 5.04 -28.31
CA GLN A 291 4.09 4.91 -28.28
C GLN A 291 4.79 6.28 -28.31
N GLN A 292 4.27 7.24 -29.08
CA GLN A 292 4.77 8.62 -29.10
C GLN A 292 4.55 9.31 -27.73
N LEU A 293 3.38 9.14 -27.12
CA LEU A 293 3.10 9.68 -25.78
C LEU A 293 4.04 9.07 -24.72
N LEU A 294 4.33 7.77 -24.80
CA LEU A 294 5.27 7.12 -23.88
C LEU A 294 6.68 7.70 -23.99
N SER A 295 7.16 8.04 -25.20
CA SER A 295 8.50 8.62 -25.36
C SER A 295 8.56 10.11 -25.00
N GLN A 296 7.50 10.87 -25.27
CA GLN A 296 7.49 12.34 -25.12
C GLN A 296 7.03 12.79 -23.73
N GLU A 297 6.00 12.15 -23.18
CA GLU A 297 5.31 12.65 -21.98
C GLU A 297 5.77 11.96 -20.69
N LEU A 298 6.27 10.72 -20.72
CA LEU A 298 6.70 10.07 -19.48
C LEU A 298 7.85 10.83 -18.81
N PRO A 299 7.79 11.13 -17.50
CA PRO A 299 8.94 11.71 -16.81
C PRO A 299 10.08 10.68 -16.72
N PRO A 300 11.32 11.12 -16.40
CA PRO A 300 12.39 10.18 -16.06
C PRO A 300 11.97 9.25 -14.92
N ILE A 301 12.17 7.93 -15.08
CA ILE A 301 11.72 6.91 -14.13
C ILE A 301 12.92 6.18 -13.52
N ARG A 302 12.89 6.01 -12.20
CA ARG A 302 13.85 5.19 -11.46
C ARG A 302 13.11 4.12 -10.67
N ILE A 303 13.50 2.87 -10.86
CA ILE A 303 12.92 1.73 -10.15
C ILE A 303 13.98 1.15 -9.21
N TYR A 304 13.64 1.02 -7.94
CA TYR A 304 14.49 0.45 -6.90
C TYR A 304 13.80 -0.79 -6.32
N HIS A 305 14.46 -1.95 -6.37
CA HIS A 305 13.84 -3.20 -5.91
C HIS A 305 14.86 -4.17 -5.29
N GLY A 306 14.51 -4.79 -4.17
CA GLY A 306 15.33 -5.81 -3.51
C GLY A 306 15.14 -7.20 -4.12
N THR A 307 16.22 -7.96 -4.31
CA THR A 307 16.14 -9.32 -4.90
C THR A 307 15.47 -10.35 -3.99
N SER A 308 15.38 -10.07 -2.69
CA SER A 308 14.77 -10.95 -1.69
C SER A 308 13.37 -10.50 -1.27
N ASP A 309 12.75 -9.60 -2.05
CA ASP A 309 11.39 -9.13 -1.81
C ASP A 309 10.37 -10.27 -2.00
N LYS A 310 9.81 -10.75 -0.89
CA LYS A 310 8.75 -11.77 -0.85
C LYS A 310 7.34 -11.18 -0.94
N THR A 311 7.24 -9.85 -0.90
CA THR A 311 5.97 -9.14 -0.99
C THR A 311 5.59 -8.85 -2.42
N VAL A 312 6.46 -8.15 -3.12
CA VAL A 312 6.33 -7.84 -4.53
C VAL A 312 7.50 -8.53 -5.25
N PRO A 313 7.23 -9.54 -6.12
CA PRO A 313 8.29 -10.25 -6.81
C PRO A 313 9.18 -9.32 -7.63
N HIS A 314 10.48 -9.34 -7.35
CA HIS A 314 11.50 -8.54 -8.04
C HIS A 314 11.48 -8.72 -9.56
N ASP A 315 11.24 -9.94 -10.05
CA ASP A 315 11.23 -10.26 -11.48
C ASP A 315 10.13 -9.52 -12.25
N GLY A 316 9.02 -9.18 -11.58
CA GLY A 316 7.97 -8.35 -12.18
C GLY A 316 8.50 -6.96 -12.53
N SER A 317 9.23 -6.33 -11.61
CA SER A 317 9.85 -5.00 -11.82
C SER A 317 10.95 -5.05 -12.88
N LYS A 318 11.77 -6.10 -12.89
CA LYS A 318 12.82 -6.29 -13.90
C LYS A 318 12.24 -6.45 -15.30
N THR A 319 11.22 -7.29 -15.45
CA THR A 319 10.53 -7.52 -16.73
C THR A 319 9.87 -6.24 -17.23
N PHE A 320 9.16 -5.54 -16.33
CA PHE A 320 8.52 -4.28 -16.62
C PHE A 320 9.53 -3.21 -17.08
N TYR A 321 10.68 -3.08 -16.40
CA TYR A 321 11.75 -2.16 -16.80
C TYR A 321 12.23 -2.43 -18.24
N HIS A 322 12.46 -3.70 -18.60
CA HIS A 322 12.90 -4.05 -19.95
C HIS A 322 11.86 -3.72 -21.01
N ASP A 323 10.58 -3.88 -20.71
CA ASP A 323 9.50 -3.53 -21.63
C ASP A 323 9.27 -2.02 -21.75
N LEU A 324 9.40 -1.29 -20.64
CA LEU A 324 9.33 0.17 -20.63
C LEU A 324 10.51 0.80 -21.39
N LYS A 325 11.71 0.22 -21.27
CA LYS A 325 12.91 0.66 -22.00
C LYS A 325 12.72 0.63 -23.52
N LYS A 326 11.98 -0.36 -24.04
CA LYS A 326 11.64 -0.45 -25.47
C LYS A 326 10.75 0.70 -25.94
N SER A 327 9.99 1.32 -25.05
CA SER A 327 9.11 2.45 -25.39
C SER A 327 9.80 3.80 -25.31
N ILE A 328 10.62 4.02 -24.28
CA ILE A 328 11.22 5.34 -24.03
C ILE A 328 12.42 5.57 -24.95
N GLY A 329 13.18 4.52 -25.31
CA GLY A 329 14.31 4.59 -26.25
C GLY A 329 15.56 5.32 -25.72
N GLU A 330 15.42 6.24 -24.77
CA GLU A 330 16.50 7.02 -24.14
C GLU A 330 16.96 6.36 -22.83
N GLU A 331 18.17 5.78 -22.80
CA GLU A 331 18.70 5.08 -21.62
C GLU A 331 18.87 5.97 -20.39
N GLU A 332 19.08 7.28 -20.57
CA GLU A 332 19.28 8.23 -19.47
C GLU A 332 17.99 8.53 -18.69
N ARG A 333 16.81 8.32 -19.31
CA ARG A 333 15.51 8.59 -18.67
C ARG A 333 14.97 7.42 -17.87
N LEU A 334 15.59 6.25 -17.94
CA LEU A 334 15.09 5.06 -17.25
C LEU A 334 16.23 4.32 -16.56
N SER A 335 16.11 4.12 -15.24
CA SER A 335 17.07 3.33 -14.49
C SER A 335 16.40 2.28 -13.61
N PHE A 336 17.06 1.13 -13.47
CA PHE A 336 16.67 0.06 -12.58
C PHE A 336 17.84 -0.29 -11.67
N VAL A 337 17.63 -0.20 -10.37
CA VAL A 337 18.61 -0.54 -9.35
C VAL A 337 18.09 -1.74 -8.57
N SER A 338 18.81 -2.85 -8.69
CA SER A 338 18.54 -4.08 -7.97
C SER A 338 19.44 -4.17 -6.75
N TYR A 339 18.86 -4.32 -5.57
CA TYR A 339 19.59 -4.47 -4.32
C TYR A 339 19.63 -5.93 -3.89
N LEU A 340 20.82 -6.52 -3.94
CA LEU A 340 21.02 -7.91 -3.57
C LEU A 340 20.70 -8.14 -2.09
N GLY A 341 19.84 -9.11 -1.81
CA GLY A 341 19.51 -9.53 -0.46
C GLY A 341 18.39 -8.72 0.20
N TRP A 342 18.04 -7.54 -0.33
CA TRP A 342 17.04 -6.66 0.27
C TRP A 342 15.63 -7.24 0.22
N SER A 343 14.93 -7.14 1.34
CA SER A 343 13.53 -7.42 1.57
C SER A 343 12.62 -6.30 1.03
N HIS A 344 11.30 -6.46 1.18
CA HIS A 344 10.34 -5.43 0.77
C HIS A 344 10.49 -4.12 1.57
N THR A 345 10.92 -4.23 2.82
CA THR A 345 10.95 -3.17 3.83
C THR A 345 12.36 -2.63 4.06
N ASP A 346 13.40 -3.31 3.59
CA ASP A 346 14.79 -2.84 3.60
C ASP A 346 14.99 -1.41 3.09
N PRO A 347 14.40 -1.00 1.94
CA PRO A 347 14.64 0.33 1.40
C PRO A 347 14.24 1.49 2.35
N ILE A 348 13.25 1.28 3.23
CA ILE A 348 12.64 2.39 4.01
C ILE A 348 12.67 2.15 5.52
N LEU A 349 12.68 0.89 5.96
CA LEU A 349 12.55 0.54 7.38
C LEU A 349 13.76 -0.24 7.88
N GLU A 350 13.98 -1.47 7.37
CA GLU A 350 15.01 -2.38 7.91
C GLU A 350 16.44 -1.84 7.68
N GLY A 351 16.75 -1.41 6.46
CA GLY A 351 18.05 -0.81 6.15
C GLY A 351 18.37 0.41 7.02
N PRO A 352 17.50 1.44 7.07
CA PRO A 352 17.71 2.60 7.93
C PRO A 352 17.83 2.25 9.42
N MET A 353 17.09 1.25 9.92
CA MET A 353 17.25 0.77 11.31
C MET A 353 18.62 0.14 11.57
N ASP A 354 19.21 -0.51 10.56
CA ASP A 354 20.56 -1.06 10.59
C ASP A 354 21.65 -0.03 10.21
N ALA A 355 21.26 1.24 10.08
CA ALA A 355 22.08 2.35 9.59
C ALA A 355 22.66 2.13 8.18
N ASP A 356 22.00 1.31 7.35
CA ASP A 356 22.28 1.18 5.93
C ASP A 356 21.71 2.40 5.19
N GLN A 357 22.63 3.24 4.68
CA GLN A 357 22.30 4.45 3.92
C GLN A 357 22.45 4.25 2.40
N THR A 358 22.56 3.00 1.93
CA THR A 358 22.81 2.69 0.51
C THR A 358 21.77 3.30 -0.42
N LEU A 359 20.47 3.19 -0.10
CA LEU A 359 19.42 3.81 -0.91
C LEU A 359 19.58 5.34 -0.96
N HIS A 360 19.79 5.97 0.19
CA HIS A 360 19.99 7.41 0.29
C HIS A 360 21.17 7.85 -0.58
N ARG A 361 22.30 7.15 -0.47
CA ARG A 361 23.49 7.43 -1.27
C ARG A 361 23.20 7.32 -2.77
N ASP A 362 22.50 6.27 -3.20
CA ASP A 362 22.23 6.04 -4.61
C ASP A 362 21.16 7.00 -5.16
N LEU A 363 20.25 7.50 -4.32
CA LEU A 363 19.34 8.61 -4.64
C LEU A 363 20.11 9.93 -4.87
N PHE A 364 21.16 10.19 -4.09
CA PHE A 364 21.95 11.44 -4.14
C PHE A 364 23.22 11.36 -5.02
N ARG A 365 23.52 10.21 -5.64
CA ARG A 365 24.73 10.04 -6.48
C ARG A 365 24.55 10.65 -7.86
N ASP A 366 25.51 11.49 -8.26
CA ASP A 366 25.65 12.04 -9.60
C ASP A 366 25.94 10.92 -10.64
N GLU A 367 25.27 11.00 -11.79
CA GLU A 367 25.35 10.03 -12.90
C GLU A 367 26.72 10.01 -13.57
N SER A 368 27.46 11.13 -13.54
CA SER A 368 28.82 11.23 -14.07
C SER A 368 29.81 10.23 -13.43
N MET A 369 29.52 9.78 -12.20
CA MET A 369 30.35 8.84 -11.45
C MET A 369 29.93 7.37 -11.64
N ARG A 370 28.74 7.08 -12.19
CA ARG A 370 28.24 5.72 -12.39
C ARG A 370 28.94 4.98 -13.54
N HIS A 371 29.26 5.68 -14.63
CA HIS A 371 29.91 5.05 -15.79
C HIS A 371 31.33 4.53 -15.52
N LYS A 372 32.04 5.06 -14.51
CA LYS A 372 33.41 4.64 -14.20
C LYS A 372 33.51 3.40 -13.30
N GLU A 373 32.45 3.03 -12.56
CA GLU A 373 32.49 1.89 -11.62
C GLU A 373 31.70 0.66 -12.10
N LEU A 374 30.70 0.82 -12.98
CA LEU A 374 29.89 -0.30 -13.47
C LEU A 374 30.66 -1.28 -14.38
N GLU A 375 31.79 -0.88 -14.95
CA GLU A 375 32.71 -1.80 -15.64
C GLU A 375 33.53 -2.68 -14.67
N HIS A 376 33.48 -2.45 -13.34
CA HIS A 376 34.37 -3.08 -12.36
C HIS A 376 33.71 -3.72 -11.13
N ARG A 377 32.39 -4.00 -11.15
CA ARG A 377 31.72 -4.66 -10.01
C ARG A 377 30.83 -5.84 -10.41
N GLU A 378 31.46 -6.97 -10.75
CA GLU A 378 31.05 -8.25 -10.18
C GLU A 378 31.80 -8.38 -8.84
N PHE A 379 31.12 -8.22 -7.71
CA PHE A 379 31.74 -8.40 -6.39
C PHE A 379 30.95 -9.44 -5.59
N ASP A 380 31.49 -10.66 -5.55
CA ASP A 380 31.15 -11.68 -4.56
C ASP A 380 31.69 -11.23 -3.19
N GLY A 381 30.81 -10.80 -2.28
CA GLY A 381 31.14 -10.57 -0.88
C GLY A 381 30.21 -9.59 -0.14
N PRO A 382 30.00 -9.75 1.18
CA PRO A 382 29.10 -8.89 1.95
C PRO A 382 29.63 -7.45 1.99
N ALA A 383 28.73 -6.49 1.77
CA ALA A 383 29.04 -5.06 1.68
C ALA A 383 29.83 -4.57 2.90
N ALA A 384 31.06 -4.12 2.67
CA ALA A 384 31.87 -3.48 3.70
C ALA A 384 31.22 -2.14 4.09
N LYS A 385 30.97 -1.96 5.41
CA LYS A 385 30.53 -0.70 6.00
C LYS A 385 31.67 0.32 5.88
N ILE A 386 31.50 1.34 5.04
CA ILE A 386 32.42 2.47 4.91
C ILE A 386 31.72 3.72 5.47
N PRO A 387 32.31 4.44 6.44
CA PRO A 387 31.68 5.62 7.05
C PRO A 387 31.63 6.83 6.10
N CYS A 388 30.60 7.66 6.27
CA CYS A 388 30.34 8.88 5.51
C CYS A 388 31.23 10.05 5.98
N PRO A 389 31.71 10.94 5.09
CA PRO A 389 32.56 12.09 5.45
C PRO A 389 31.80 13.28 6.07
N TYR A 390 30.47 13.20 6.26
CA TYR A 390 29.69 14.24 6.93
C TYR A 390 29.34 13.81 8.37
N GLU A 391 30.34 13.86 9.25
CA GLU A 391 30.09 13.97 10.68
C GLU A 391 29.55 15.37 10.97
N LEU A 392 28.28 15.44 11.38
CA LEU A 392 27.76 16.58 12.12
C LEU A 392 28.54 16.66 13.43
N THR A 393 29.52 17.58 13.48
CA THR A 393 30.18 17.95 14.72
C THR A 393 29.18 18.71 15.59
N ASP A 394 28.43 17.99 16.42
CA ASP A 394 27.86 18.56 17.63
C ASP A 394 28.63 17.98 18.82
N ASP A 395 29.61 18.76 19.27
CA ASP A 395 30.21 18.66 20.59
C ASP A 395 29.12 18.89 21.63
N HIS A 396 28.47 17.84 22.14
CA HIS A 396 28.00 17.75 23.54
C HIS A 396 27.47 16.32 23.81
N GLU A 397 28.10 15.67 24.79
CA GLU A 397 27.80 14.37 25.45
C GLU A 397 28.70 13.18 25.07
N LYS A 398 29.94 13.24 25.57
CA LYS A 398 30.74 12.04 25.84
C LYS A 398 30.13 11.26 27.01
N VAL A 399 29.19 10.35 26.72
CA VAL A 399 28.86 9.23 27.61
C VAL A 399 29.08 7.92 26.87
N SER A 400 30.25 7.31 27.09
CA SER A 400 30.61 5.90 26.93
C SER A 400 29.73 5.04 25.99
N SER A 401 29.96 5.19 24.68
CA SER A 401 29.38 4.38 23.59
C SER A 401 29.74 2.88 23.64
N ALA A 402 30.68 2.47 24.50
CA ALA A 402 31.06 1.07 24.69
C ALA A 402 30.14 0.32 25.66
N GLN A 403 29.64 0.97 26.73
CA GLN A 403 28.77 0.31 27.71
C GLN A 403 27.32 0.18 27.23
N PHE A 404 26.85 1.11 26.39
CA PHE A 404 25.52 1.05 25.78
C PHE A 404 25.41 -0.07 24.72
N ASN A 405 26.45 -0.24 23.89
CA ASN A 405 26.50 -1.27 22.84
C ASN A 405 26.57 -2.70 23.38
N ILE A 406 27.25 -2.93 24.51
CA ILE A 406 27.32 -4.26 25.13
C ILE A 406 25.98 -4.61 25.79
N LYS A 407 25.37 -3.67 26.52
CA LYS A 407 24.05 -3.91 27.13
C LYS A 407 22.93 -4.11 26.09
N MET A 408 22.98 -3.43 24.94
CA MET A 408 21.97 -3.55 23.89
C MET A 408 22.09 -4.88 23.10
N LYS A 409 23.32 -5.36 22.84
CA LYS A 409 23.53 -6.68 22.20
C LYS A 409 23.12 -7.84 23.11
N THR A 410 23.36 -7.75 24.42
CA THR A 410 22.89 -8.78 25.37
C THR A 410 21.38 -8.70 25.59
N PHE A 411 20.76 -7.52 25.52
CA PHE A 411 19.31 -7.34 25.60
C PHE A 411 18.59 -7.86 24.35
N ILE A 412 19.16 -7.67 23.15
CA ILE A 412 18.64 -8.20 21.89
C ILE A 412 18.82 -9.72 21.79
N LEU A 413 19.95 -10.28 22.27
CA LEU A 413 20.14 -11.74 22.31
C LEU A 413 19.17 -12.43 23.29
N ALA A 414 18.82 -11.77 24.39
CA ALA A 414 17.77 -12.25 25.30
C ALA A 414 16.37 -12.16 24.70
N ILE A 415 16.11 -11.18 23.82
CA ILE A 415 14.84 -11.05 23.08
C ILE A 415 14.76 -12.09 21.95
N THR A 416 15.84 -12.37 21.21
CA THR A 416 15.82 -13.41 20.15
C THR A 416 15.80 -14.83 20.71
N ALA A 417 16.42 -15.09 21.87
CA ALA A 417 16.29 -16.37 22.55
C ALA A 417 14.88 -16.57 23.17
N ALA A 418 14.20 -15.49 23.58
CA ALA A 418 12.83 -15.56 24.11
C ALA A 418 11.74 -15.58 23.02
N THR A 419 12.04 -15.09 21.80
CA THR A 419 11.12 -15.19 20.65
C THR A 419 11.29 -16.49 19.86
N ALA A 420 12.46 -17.15 19.90
CA ALA A 420 12.67 -18.45 19.26
C ALA A 420 11.80 -19.58 19.86
N VAL A 421 11.29 -19.43 21.08
CA VAL A 421 10.32 -20.38 21.69
C VAL A 421 8.87 -19.88 21.59
N ALA A 422 8.65 -18.62 21.21
CA ALA A 422 7.32 -18.09 20.89
C ALA A 422 6.87 -18.40 19.45
N PHE A 423 7.80 -18.84 18.60
CA PHE A 423 7.56 -19.30 17.22
C PHE A 423 8.00 -20.75 16.96
N ALA A 424 8.30 -21.53 18.01
CA ALA A 424 8.30 -22.98 17.86
C ALA A 424 6.85 -23.44 17.63
N PRO A 425 6.56 -24.35 16.68
CA PRO A 425 5.22 -24.86 16.49
C PRO A 425 4.79 -25.58 17.76
N ALA A 426 3.89 -24.97 18.54
CA ALA A 426 3.12 -25.72 19.51
C ALA A 426 2.31 -26.76 18.71
N ALA A 427 2.39 -28.02 19.13
CA ALA A 427 1.51 -29.07 18.62
C ALA A 427 0.06 -28.56 18.60
N PRO A 428 -0.74 -28.88 17.56
CA PRO A 428 -1.95 -28.16 17.25
C PRO A 428 -2.98 -28.32 18.37
N GLN A 429 -3.07 -27.33 19.24
CA GLN A 429 -4.19 -27.17 20.16
C GLN A 429 -5.13 -26.13 19.56
N ARG A 430 -6.27 -26.64 19.09
CA ARG A 430 -7.41 -25.82 18.66
C ARG A 430 -7.95 -25.06 19.86
N THR A 431 -7.73 -23.75 19.92
CA THR A 431 -8.63 -22.83 20.66
C THR A 431 -8.70 -21.46 19.99
N SER A 432 -9.84 -21.26 19.32
CA SER A 432 -10.67 -20.06 19.17
C SER A 432 -10.00 -18.69 19.26
N ALA A 433 -9.79 -18.08 18.09
CA ALA A 433 -9.77 -16.62 17.95
C ALA A 433 -11.21 -16.14 17.74
N THR A 434 -11.59 -15.05 18.39
CA THR A 434 -12.85 -14.33 18.14
C THR A 434 -12.71 -13.56 16.82
N ALA A 435 -12.72 -14.27 15.69
CA ALA A 435 -13.19 -13.67 14.45
C ALA A 435 -14.72 -13.67 14.50
N LEU A 436 -15.38 -12.69 13.87
CA LEU A 436 -16.72 -12.91 13.35
C LEU A 436 -16.61 -14.04 12.30
N PHE A 437 -16.56 -15.28 12.78
CA PHE A 437 -16.57 -16.48 11.96
C PHE A 437 -17.99 -16.65 11.43
N LEU A 438 -18.25 -16.09 10.25
CA LEU A 438 -19.13 -16.78 9.32
C LEU A 438 -18.36 -18.05 8.92
N GLU A 439 -18.61 -19.14 9.63
CA GLU A 439 -18.06 -20.45 9.31
C GLU A 439 -18.56 -20.79 7.90
N MET A 440 -17.63 -20.88 6.93
CA MET A 440 -17.95 -21.02 5.52
C MET A 440 -18.14 -22.50 5.16
N GLY A 441 -19.17 -22.83 4.38
CA GLY A 441 -19.40 -24.16 3.84
C GLY A 441 -18.51 -24.45 2.63
N ASN A 442 -18.23 -25.72 2.35
CA ASN A 442 -17.35 -26.17 1.23
C ASN A 442 -17.77 -25.68 -0.18
N TYR A 443 -19.01 -25.22 -0.33
CA TYR A 443 -19.61 -24.73 -1.58
C TYR A 443 -19.99 -23.24 -1.53
N ASP A 444 -19.55 -22.50 -0.51
CA ASP A 444 -19.70 -21.04 -0.49
C ASP A 444 -19.03 -20.39 -1.72
N GLY A 445 -19.79 -19.57 -2.45
CA GLY A 445 -19.33 -18.90 -3.68
C GLY A 445 -19.29 -19.77 -4.94
N LYS A 446 -19.73 -21.04 -4.86
CA LYS A 446 -19.87 -21.95 -6.00
C LYS A 446 -21.34 -22.13 -6.40
N ILE A 447 -21.58 -22.70 -7.59
CA ILE A 447 -22.94 -23.06 -8.03
C ILE A 447 -23.48 -24.16 -7.10
N TRP A 448 -24.69 -23.93 -6.57
CA TRP A 448 -25.41 -24.84 -5.68
C TRP A 448 -26.43 -25.69 -6.44
N ASP A 449 -25.91 -26.47 -7.40
CA ASP A 449 -26.68 -27.39 -8.24
C ASP A 449 -26.91 -28.75 -7.56
N ASN A 450 -27.60 -29.66 -8.26
CA ASN A 450 -27.92 -30.99 -7.75
C ASN A 450 -26.65 -31.85 -7.56
N GLU A 451 -25.58 -31.63 -8.33
CA GLU A 451 -24.31 -32.36 -8.16
C GLU A 451 -23.61 -31.94 -6.86
N ALA A 452 -23.54 -30.64 -6.57
CA ALA A 452 -23.03 -30.11 -5.32
C ALA A 452 -23.82 -30.63 -4.12
N LYS A 453 -25.17 -30.65 -4.21
CA LYS A 453 -26.02 -31.21 -3.15
C LYS A 453 -25.80 -32.71 -2.95
N LYS A 454 -25.63 -33.49 -4.03
CA LYS A 454 -25.27 -34.92 -3.91
C LYS A 454 -23.93 -35.12 -3.23
N ALA A 455 -22.91 -34.32 -3.58
CA ALA A 455 -21.61 -34.41 -2.96
C ALA A 455 -21.68 -34.15 -1.45
N VAL A 456 -22.42 -33.12 -1.02
CA VAL A 456 -22.64 -32.83 0.40
C VAL A 456 -23.47 -33.93 1.08
N TYR A 457 -24.53 -34.44 0.46
CA TYR A 457 -25.33 -35.54 1.00
C TYR A 457 -24.53 -36.86 1.14
N ASN A 458 -23.62 -37.13 0.21
CA ASN A 458 -22.75 -38.29 0.26
C ASN A 458 -21.70 -38.18 1.38
N ALA A 459 -21.22 -36.98 1.67
CA ALA A 459 -20.28 -36.71 2.77
C ALA A 459 -20.97 -36.58 4.15
N TRP A 460 -22.27 -36.26 4.17
CA TRP A 460 -23.03 -36.01 5.39
C TRP A 460 -23.15 -37.24 6.31
N ASP A 461 -22.82 -37.10 7.58
CA ASP A 461 -23.03 -38.11 8.62
C ASP A 461 -24.25 -37.75 9.49
N PRO A 462 -25.37 -38.49 9.38
CA PRO A 462 -26.60 -38.23 10.14
C PRO A 462 -26.42 -38.33 11.67
N ASN A 463 -25.43 -39.08 12.15
CA ASN A 463 -25.21 -39.31 13.58
C ASN A 463 -24.30 -38.24 14.22
N SER A 464 -23.60 -37.45 13.40
CA SER A 464 -22.76 -36.35 13.87
C SER A 464 -23.57 -35.04 13.93
N PRO A 465 -23.29 -34.14 14.90
CA PRO A 465 -23.99 -32.87 15.00
C PRO A 465 -23.94 -32.06 13.71
N ARG A 466 -25.01 -31.31 13.44
CA ARG A 466 -25.06 -30.36 12.33
C ARG A 466 -23.94 -29.33 12.44
N THR A 467 -23.20 -29.14 11.35
CA THR A 467 -22.21 -28.07 11.18
C THR A 467 -22.26 -27.53 9.76
N VAL A 468 -21.52 -26.47 9.45
CA VAL A 468 -21.49 -25.90 8.08
C VAL A 468 -20.94 -26.85 7.02
N ASN A 469 -20.28 -27.94 7.44
CA ASN A 469 -19.76 -28.99 6.55
C ASN A 469 -20.42 -30.36 6.78
N ASN A 470 -21.38 -30.47 7.72
CA ASN A 470 -22.09 -31.71 8.02
C ASN A 470 -23.59 -31.42 8.20
N PHE A 471 -24.35 -31.44 7.10
CA PHE A 471 -25.80 -31.23 7.09
C PHE A 471 -26.45 -31.96 5.91
N ASN A 472 -27.76 -32.17 5.97
CA ASN A 472 -28.53 -32.69 4.85
C ASN A 472 -28.95 -31.57 3.88
N PRO A 473 -28.42 -31.51 2.65
CA PRO A 473 -28.76 -30.45 1.70
C PRO A 473 -30.12 -30.63 1.01
N PHE A 474 -30.76 -31.78 1.19
CA PHE A 474 -32.08 -32.11 0.61
C PHE A 474 -33.22 -32.07 1.63
N GLU A 475 -32.92 -31.78 2.89
CA GLU A 475 -33.99 -31.56 3.87
C GLU A 475 -34.66 -30.19 3.61
N THR A 476 -35.88 -30.02 4.13
CA THR A 476 -36.61 -28.76 4.03
C THR A 476 -37.06 -28.31 5.41
N TRP A 477 -37.09 -26.99 5.61
CA TRP A 477 -37.57 -26.35 6.82
C TRP A 477 -38.43 -25.14 6.44
N ASP A 478 -39.66 -25.07 6.96
CA ASP A 478 -40.66 -24.05 6.56
C ASP A 478 -40.80 -23.89 5.04
N GLY A 479 -40.74 -25.01 4.32
CA GLY A 479 -40.84 -25.06 2.85
C GLY A 479 -39.58 -24.63 2.09
N ASN A 480 -38.50 -24.26 2.77
CA ASN A 480 -37.25 -23.82 2.17
C ASN A 480 -36.15 -24.89 2.28
N SER A 481 -35.25 -24.92 1.30
CA SER A 481 -34.00 -25.70 1.38
C SER A 481 -32.88 -24.86 2.01
N PRO A 482 -31.90 -25.50 2.67
CA PRO A 482 -30.74 -24.80 3.19
C PRO A 482 -29.82 -24.28 2.07
N ASP A 483 -29.02 -23.27 2.41
CA ASP A 483 -27.90 -22.81 1.60
C ASP A 483 -26.71 -23.80 1.62
N CYS A 484 -25.64 -23.43 0.92
CA CYS A 484 -24.42 -24.23 0.80
C CYS A 484 -23.65 -24.42 2.12
N SER A 485 -24.06 -23.75 3.20
CA SER A 485 -23.54 -23.89 4.57
C SER A 485 -24.55 -24.53 5.54
N GLY A 486 -25.67 -25.03 5.02
CA GLY A 486 -26.70 -25.68 5.84
C GLY A 486 -27.60 -24.71 6.60
N ARG A 487 -27.57 -23.41 6.27
CA ARG A 487 -28.39 -22.36 6.90
C ARG A 487 -29.64 -22.07 6.09
N TYR A 488 -30.68 -21.54 6.71
CA TYR A 488 -31.96 -21.26 6.06
C TYR A 488 -32.26 -19.76 6.02
N PRO A 489 -33.16 -19.31 5.12
CA PRO A 489 -33.60 -17.92 5.10
C PRO A 489 -34.00 -17.42 6.49
N GLY A 490 -33.44 -16.30 6.91
CA GLY A 490 -33.67 -15.70 8.23
C GLY A 490 -32.64 -16.05 9.30
N GLU A 491 -31.73 -16.99 9.04
CA GLU A 491 -30.62 -17.29 9.97
C GLU A 491 -29.44 -16.33 9.78
N THR A 492 -28.77 -15.97 10.88
CA THR A 492 -27.54 -15.19 10.84
C THR A 492 -26.49 -15.91 9.99
N GLY A 493 -26.02 -15.26 8.94
CA GLY A 493 -25.03 -15.80 8.01
C GLY A 493 -25.59 -16.61 6.84
N TYR A 494 -26.92 -16.68 6.68
CA TYR A 494 -27.54 -17.22 5.47
C TYR A 494 -27.11 -16.44 4.21
N LYS A 495 -26.84 -17.17 3.13
CA LYS A 495 -26.56 -16.59 1.81
C LYS A 495 -27.46 -17.23 0.76
N ASP A 496 -28.03 -16.41 -0.12
CA ASP A 496 -28.82 -16.94 -1.23
C ASP A 496 -27.89 -17.73 -2.19
N PRO A 497 -28.10 -19.04 -2.39
CA PRO A 497 -27.19 -19.85 -3.20
C PRO A 497 -27.30 -19.48 -4.68
N ALA A 498 -26.16 -19.35 -5.36
CA ALA A 498 -26.14 -19.24 -6.81
C ALA A 498 -26.64 -20.55 -7.44
N ARG A 499 -27.75 -20.52 -8.18
CA ARG A 499 -28.34 -21.70 -8.85
C ARG A 499 -28.10 -21.63 -10.35
N GLY A 500 -27.82 -22.77 -10.97
CA GLY A 500 -27.78 -22.88 -12.43
C GLY A 500 -29.18 -22.86 -13.06
N ASP A 501 -29.24 -22.74 -14.38
CA ASP A 501 -30.50 -22.77 -15.14
C ASP A 501 -31.20 -24.12 -15.00
N VAL A 502 -32.49 -24.09 -14.68
CA VAL A 502 -33.34 -25.29 -14.54
C VAL A 502 -34.15 -25.49 -15.80
N ASN A 503 -34.06 -26.67 -16.42
CA ASN A 503 -34.91 -27.06 -17.56
C ASN A 503 -35.83 -28.24 -17.19
N PHE A 504 -36.90 -28.47 -17.96
CA PHE A 504 -37.92 -29.47 -17.67
C PHE A 504 -37.36 -30.91 -17.60
N GLN A 505 -36.36 -31.23 -18.42
CA GLN A 505 -35.71 -32.55 -18.38
C GLN A 505 -34.96 -32.76 -17.06
N GLN A 506 -34.24 -31.73 -16.61
CA GLN A 506 -33.52 -31.74 -15.33
C GLN A 506 -34.47 -31.89 -14.14
N MET A 507 -35.64 -31.25 -14.17
CA MET A 507 -36.66 -31.39 -13.11
C MET A 507 -37.20 -32.83 -13.01
N MET A 508 -37.39 -33.52 -14.13
CA MET A 508 -37.87 -34.91 -14.13
C MET A 508 -36.82 -35.86 -13.54
N ILE A 509 -35.54 -35.66 -13.88
CA ILE A 509 -34.42 -36.42 -13.32
C ILE A 509 -34.32 -36.19 -11.81
N GLU A 510 -34.40 -34.93 -11.36
CA GLU A 510 -34.33 -34.59 -9.93
C GLU A 510 -35.49 -35.20 -9.12
N ARG A 511 -36.67 -35.34 -9.73
CA ARG A 511 -37.83 -35.99 -9.11
C ARG A 511 -37.61 -37.48 -8.92
N GLU A 512 -37.14 -38.19 -9.95
CA GLU A 512 -36.81 -39.62 -9.86
C GLU A 512 -35.73 -39.88 -8.79
N GLU A 513 -34.73 -39.02 -8.72
CA GLU A 513 -33.68 -39.11 -7.69
C GLU A 513 -34.19 -38.80 -6.28
N ALA A 514 -35.15 -37.88 -6.14
CA ALA A 514 -35.79 -37.62 -4.85
C ALA A 514 -36.60 -38.82 -4.37
N GLU A 515 -37.36 -39.47 -5.27
CA GLU A 515 -38.10 -40.70 -4.99
C GLU A 515 -37.15 -41.85 -4.60
N ALA A 516 -36.03 -42.01 -5.31
CA ALA A 516 -35.01 -43.01 -4.99
C ALA A 516 -34.36 -42.77 -3.62
N ARG A 517 -34.06 -41.51 -3.26
CA ARG A 517 -33.53 -41.13 -1.94
C ARG A 517 -34.55 -41.36 -0.83
N ALA A 518 -35.83 -41.09 -1.08
CA ALA A 518 -36.90 -41.34 -0.11
C ALA A 518 -37.13 -42.84 0.13
N ALA A 519 -37.03 -43.67 -0.92
CA ALA A 519 -37.14 -45.12 -0.82
C ALA A 519 -35.94 -45.75 -0.09
N ASN A 520 -34.74 -45.18 -0.23
CA ASN A 520 -33.50 -45.67 0.37
C ASN A 520 -32.73 -44.55 1.08
N PRO A 521 -33.20 -44.10 2.27
CA PRO A 521 -32.52 -43.07 3.02
C PRO A 521 -31.15 -43.54 3.54
N LYS A 522 -30.25 -42.58 3.81
CA LYS A 522 -28.90 -42.88 4.33
C LYS A 522 -29.01 -43.55 5.71
N PRO A 523 -28.19 -44.58 6.02
CA PRO A 523 -28.19 -45.22 7.34
C PRO A 523 -27.98 -44.20 8.48
N GLY A 524 -28.84 -44.24 9.50
CA GLY A 524 -28.85 -43.27 10.60
C GLY A 524 -29.73 -42.04 10.35
N PHE A 525 -30.33 -41.90 9.17
CA PHE A 525 -31.33 -40.87 8.92
C PHE A 525 -32.68 -41.25 9.56
N THR A 526 -33.02 -40.50 10.60
CA THR A 526 -34.39 -40.40 11.14
C THR A 526 -34.79 -38.92 11.20
N PRO A 527 -36.07 -38.55 11.00
CA PRO A 527 -36.51 -37.18 11.23
C PRO A 527 -36.04 -36.67 12.60
N GLY A 528 -35.36 -35.52 12.64
CA GLY A 528 -34.74 -34.97 13.86
C GLY A 528 -33.37 -35.58 14.24
N CYS A 529 -32.66 -36.18 13.28
CA CYS A 529 -31.31 -36.70 13.51
C CYS A 529 -30.33 -35.58 13.93
N PRO A 530 -29.24 -35.88 14.68
CA PRO A 530 -28.26 -34.88 15.09
C PRO A 530 -27.67 -34.04 13.93
N GLY A 531 -27.53 -34.64 12.75
CA GLY A 531 -27.06 -33.97 11.54
C GLY A 531 -28.14 -33.26 10.71
N CYS A 532 -29.40 -33.32 11.15
CA CYS A 532 -30.57 -32.71 10.52
C CYS A 532 -30.94 -31.39 11.24
N ARG A 533 -31.78 -30.55 10.63
CA ARG A 533 -32.38 -29.42 11.34
C ARG A 533 -33.58 -29.92 12.15
N ASN A 534 -33.57 -29.65 13.46
CA ASN A 534 -34.61 -30.05 14.41
C ASN A 534 -35.73 -29.05 14.53
#